data_AF-A0A9Q0G4M9-F1
#
_entry.id   AF-A0A9Q0G4M9-F1
#
_cell.length_a   1.000
_cell.length_b   1.000
_cell.length_c   1.000
_cell.angle_alpha   90.00
_cell.angle_beta   90.00
_cell.angle_gamma   90.00
#
_symmetry.space_group_name_H-M   'P 1'
#
loop_
_entity.id
_entity.type
_entity.pdbx_description
1 polymer ?
#
loop_
_entity_poly.entity_id
_entity_poly.type
_entity_poly.pdbx_seq_one_letter_code
_entity_poly.pdbx_strand_id
1 'polypeptide(L)'
;MALLRPQLEGYLLAKLHYGYSNTKPTNRNNLVSLRTKSQCSAIAIDAPSSLADVAGVRWGSATLQGAREEMEDDIALRSDGLDGFSFAAVFDGHGGFSSVKFLRDELYKECVSALQGGLLLSGKDFTAIRKALIDAFETVDAKLLNWLETTDEADESGSTATAMFIGNNMLIISHIGDSSVVLSRSGKPEVLTDSHRPYGSSKTSLQEIKRIREAGGWIVNGRICGDIAVSRAFGDVRFKTKKKEMLEKGVTEGRWSEKFSSRVQFNGDLVIASPDIYQIPLDSDAEFVLLASDGLWDYMKSSDAVSFVRDQLRQHGDVQLACEELAQAALDRRTQDNVSIIIADLGRTDWQALPIQQQNFVYELGQAFATIAIVSLGIWMSSQFPF
;
A
#
# COMPACT_ATOMS: atom_id res chain seq x y z
N MET A 1 38.14 9.71 -0.81
CA MET A 1 38.56 11.13 -0.80
C MET A 1 37.37 11.91 -1.38
N ALA A 2 36.42 12.45 -0.60
CA ALA A 2 36.51 13.71 0.18
C ALA A 2 37.19 14.80 -0.67
N LEU A 3 36.59 15.92 -1.11
CA LEU A 3 35.50 16.82 -0.70
C LEU A 3 35.12 17.63 -2.00
N LEU A 4 34.08 18.46 -2.19
CA LEU A 4 33.49 19.54 -1.39
C LEU A 4 32.16 19.99 -2.07
N ARG A 5 31.18 20.42 -1.25
CA ARG A 5 29.96 21.16 -1.66
C ARG A 5 30.25 22.67 -1.79
N PRO A 6 29.45 23.44 -2.54
CA PRO A 6 29.31 24.88 -2.31
C PRO A 6 28.12 25.19 -1.39
N GLN A 7 28.32 26.22 -0.57
CA GLN A 7 27.46 26.71 0.50
C GLN A 7 26.30 27.57 -0.01
N LEU A 8 25.17 27.47 0.70
CA LEU A 8 24.07 28.44 0.74
C LEU A 8 24.40 29.50 1.79
N GLU A 9 24.37 30.78 1.42
CA GLU A 9 24.22 31.90 2.34
C GLU A 9 23.32 32.98 1.73
N GLY A 10 22.43 33.53 2.56
CA GLY A 10 21.81 34.84 2.35
C GLY A 10 20.27 34.86 2.35
N TYR A 11 19.64 34.95 3.53
CA TYR A 11 19.12 36.22 4.06
C TYR A 11 18.20 35.97 5.28
N LEU A 12 18.62 36.52 6.42
CA LEU A 12 17.81 36.74 7.62
C LEU A 12 17.19 38.15 7.56
N LEU A 13 15.95 38.29 8.06
CA LEU A 13 15.39 39.38 8.90
C LEU A 13 13.99 39.82 8.46
N ALA A 14 12.98 39.37 9.21
CA ALA A 14 11.78 40.17 9.46
C ALA A 14 11.60 40.27 10.98
N LYS A 15 11.77 41.50 11.48
CA LYS A 15 11.65 41.91 12.88
C LYS A 15 10.18 41.86 13.32
N LEU A 16 9.95 41.26 14.48
CA LEU A 16 8.75 41.44 15.28
C LEU A 16 8.68 42.88 15.80
N HIS A 17 7.60 43.59 15.51
CA HIS A 17 7.25 44.86 16.15
C HIS A 17 6.04 44.66 17.07
N TYR A 18 6.30 44.75 18.36
CA TYR A 18 5.32 44.78 19.44
C TYR A 18 4.83 46.22 19.60
N GLY A 19 3.57 46.49 19.28
CA GLY A 19 2.94 47.81 19.37
C GLY A 19 1.81 47.82 20.40
N TYR A 20 2.09 48.39 21.56
CA TYR A 20 1.15 48.64 22.65
C TYR A 20 0.29 49.87 22.31
N SER A 21 -1.05 49.75 22.35
CA SER A 21 -1.96 50.90 22.27
C SER A 21 -3.11 50.75 23.25
N ASN A 22 -3.12 51.63 24.24
CA ASN A 22 -4.15 51.86 25.25
C ASN A 22 -5.41 52.49 24.63
N THR A 23 -6.58 51.89 24.81
CA THR A 23 -7.84 52.61 25.03
C THR A 23 -8.77 51.79 25.94
N LYS A 24 -9.47 52.48 26.84
CA LYS A 24 -10.36 51.98 27.90
C LYS A 24 -11.65 52.85 27.84
N PRO A 25 -12.76 52.48 28.50
CA PRO A 25 -13.75 51.52 28.00
C PRO A 25 -15.19 52.08 28.02
N THR A 26 -16.16 51.37 27.43
CA THR A 26 -17.59 51.53 27.75
C THR A 26 -18.18 50.22 28.26
N ASN A 27 -18.75 50.30 29.46
CA ASN A 27 -19.40 49.23 30.22
C ASN A 27 -20.73 48.80 29.58
N ARG A 28 -21.00 47.48 29.58
CA ARG A 28 -22.24 46.91 30.14
C ARG A 28 -22.16 45.38 30.30
N ASN A 29 -22.02 44.97 31.55
CA ASN A 29 -22.46 43.77 32.27
C ASN A 29 -23.04 42.58 31.47
N ASN A 30 -22.50 41.38 31.68
CA ASN A 30 -23.09 40.39 32.61
C ASN A 30 -22.28 39.08 32.73
N LEU A 31 -22.18 38.61 33.99
CA LEU A 31 -22.01 37.26 34.54
C LEU A 31 -20.82 36.34 34.13
N VAL A 32 -19.86 36.33 35.06
CA VAL A 32 -19.08 35.22 35.66
C VAL A 32 -19.40 33.77 35.23
N SER A 33 -18.38 33.04 34.78
CA SER A 33 -17.99 31.72 35.30
C SER A 33 -16.51 31.41 34.99
N LEU A 34 -15.89 30.64 35.88
CA LEU A 34 -14.46 30.43 36.12
C LEU A 34 -13.91 29.16 35.42
N ARG A 35 -12.58 29.15 35.19
CA ARG A 35 -11.66 27.99 34.96
C ARG A 35 -11.76 27.32 33.57
N THR A 36 -10.73 26.78 32.92
CA THR A 36 -9.27 26.61 33.13
C THR A 36 -8.69 26.14 31.78
N LYS A 37 -7.40 26.42 31.52
CA LYS A 37 -6.61 25.80 30.42
C LYS A 37 -6.60 24.28 30.53
N SER A 38 -6.72 23.56 29.40
CA SER A 38 -6.00 22.30 29.19
C SER A 38 -5.77 22.05 27.70
N GLN A 39 -4.50 21.80 27.38
CA GLN A 39 -4.08 21.08 26.18
C GLN A 39 -4.76 19.71 26.14
N CYS A 40 -5.21 19.26 24.97
CA CYS A 40 -5.46 17.85 24.71
C CYS A 40 -4.96 17.52 23.29
N SER A 41 -3.87 16.76 23.25
CA SER A 41 -3.49 15.86 22.16
C SER A 41 -4.65 14.90 21.87
N ALA A 42 -5.16 14.93 20.65
CA ALA A 42 -6.18 14.00 20.20
C ALA A 42 -5.52 12.65 19.89
N ILE A 43 -5.52 11.77 20.89
CA ILE A 43 -5.45 10.33 20.68
C ILE A 43 -6.86 9.91 20.29
N ALA A 44 -7.07 9.60 19.03
CA ALA A 44 -8.31 8.96 18.57
C ALA A 44 -8.21 7.46 18.89
N ILE A 45 -8.56 7.10 20.13
CA ILE A 45 -8.97 5.73 20.45
C ILE A 45 -10.48 5.72 20.25
N ASP A 46 -10.93 5.11 19.15
CA ASP A 46 -12.28 4.56 19.03
C ASP A 46 -12.23 3.38 18.04
N ALA A 47 -11.91 2.20 18.57
CA ALA A 47 -12.19 0.92 17.91
C ALA A 47 -12.89 0.00 18.93
N PRO A 48 -14.22 -0.18 18.83
CA PRO A 48 -14.89 -1.25 19.56
C PRO A 48 -14.68 -2.60 18.84
N SER A 49 -14.07 -3.54 19.56
CA SER A 49 -14.37 -4.98 19.61
C SER A 49 -14.83 -5.70 18.33
N SER A 50 -13.93 -6.54 17.79
CA SER A 50 -14.21 -7.78 17.05
C SER A 50 -15.40 -7.75 16.08
N LEU A 51 -15.22 -7.18 14.89
CA LEU A 51 -16.12 -7.34 13.77
C LEU A 51 -15.99 -8.76 13.17
N ALA A 52 -16.62 -9.75 13.79
CA ALA A 52 -16.76 -11.09 13.22
C ALA A 52 -17.97 -11.15 12.28
N ASP A 53 -17.89 -10.54 11.09
CA ASP A 53 -19.03 -10.48 10.15
C ASP A 53 -18.82 -11.20 8.80
N VAL A 54 -17.95 -12.20 8.79
CA VAL A 54 -18.08 -13.41 7.95
C VAL A 54 -17.77 -14.58 8.86
N ALA A 55 -18.64 -15.59 8.91
CA ALA A 55 -18.59 -16.65 9.93
C ALA A 55 -17.16 -17.20 10.14
N GLY A 56 -16.52 -16.80 11.24
CA GLY A 56 -15.21 -17.30 11.68
C GLY A 56 -13.99 -16.41 11.41
N VAL A 57 -14.06 -15.37 10.58
CA VAL A 57 -12.91 -14.48 10.31
C VAL A 57 -12.78 -13.44 11.43
N ARG A 58 -11.58 -13.34 12.01
CA ARG A 58 -11.20 -12.31 12.98
C ARG A 58 -10.25 -11.33 12.33
N TRP A 59 -10.50 -10.04 12.52
CA TRP A 59 -9.76 -8.98 11.87
C TRP A 59 -8.87 -8.24 12.87
N GLY A 60 -7.62 -8.02 12.47
CA GLY A 60 -6.72 -7.06 13.09
C GLY A 60 -6.29 -6.03 12.06
N SER A 61 -6.16 -4.77 12.46
CA SER A 61 -5.66 -3.72 11.57
C SER A 61 -4.87 -2.66 12.31
N ALA A 62 -3.82 -2.15 11.69
CA ALA A 62 -2.98 -1.09 12.25
C ALA A 62 -2.56 -0.12 11.14
N THR A 63 -2.57 1.17 11.46
CA THR A 63 -2.07 2.23 10.58
C THR A 63 -1.17 3.15 11.39
N LEU A 64 0.07 3.36 10.92
CA LEU A 64 1.08 4.17 11.60
C LEU A 64 1.72 5.13 10.60
N GLN A 65 1.79 6.41 10.95
CA GLN A 65 2.44 7.43 10.11
C GLN A 65 3.95 7.18 9.91
N GLY A 66 4.61 6.56 10.90
CA GLY A 66 6.04 6.28 10.81
C GLY A 66 6.87 7.57 10.75
N ALA A 67 7.88 7.59 9.88
CA ALA A 67 8.83 8.70 9.75
C ALA A 67 8.39 9.79 8.75
N ARG A 68 7.28 9.58 8.02
CA ARG A 68 6.75 10.57 7.07
C ARG A 68 6.18 11.78 7.82
N GLU A 69 6.22 12.94 7.19
CA GLU A 69 5.60 14.17 7.73
C GLU A 69 4.08 14.07 7.75
N GLU A 70 3.51 13.26 6.85
CA GLU A 70 2.08 13.11 6.63
C GLU A 70 1.67 11.63 6.60
N MET A 71 0.39 11.35 6.89
CA MET A 71 -0.22 10.02 6.80
C MET A 71 -1.14 9.97 5.56
N GLU A 72 -0.58 9.53 4.44
CA GLU A 72 -1.30 9.39 3.16
C GLU A 72 -1.91 8.00 2.99
N ASP A 73 -1.49 7.02 3.77
CA ASP A 73 -2.08 5.69 3.86
C ASP A 73 -3.49 5.69 4.49
N ASP A 74 -4.35 4.76 4.05
CA ASP A 74 -5.62 4.48 4.72
C ASP A 74 -6.09 3.03 4.51
N ILE A 75 -7.03 2.59 5.35
CA ILE A 75 -7.62 1.25 5.28
C ILE A 75 -9.14 1.31 5.26
N ALA A 76 -9.75 0.31 4.63
CA ALA A 76 -11.18 0.07 4.68
C ALA A 76 -11.47 -1.38 5.05
N LEU A 77 -12.35 -1.59 6.03
CA LEU A 77 -12.87 -2.89 6.45
C LEU A 77 -14.39 -2.81 6.48
N ARG A 78 -15.07 -3.67 5.71
CA ARG A 78 -16.52 -3.76 5.62
C ARG A 78 -16.92 -5.23 5.59
N SER A 79 -17.94 -5.61 6.33
CA SER A 79 -18.43 -7.00 6.34
C SER A 79 -19.89 -7.13 5.95
N ASP A 80 -20.52 -6.02 5.59
CA ASP A 80 -21.87 -5.97 5.05
C ASP A 80 -21.86 -5.97 3.51
N GLY A 81 -23.02 -6.08 2.88
CA GLY A 81 -23.22 -5.75 1.47
C GLY A 81 -22.73 -6.75 0.40
N LEU A 82 -22.10 -7.87 0.78
CA LEU A 82 -21.48 -8.81 -0.17
C LEU A 82 -21.85 -10.29 0.04
N ASP A 83 -23.08 -10.60 0.47
CA ASP A 83 -23.63 -11.97 0.55
C ASP A 83 -22.66 -13.02 1.16
N GLY A 84 -22.20 -12.76 2.39
CA GLY A 84 -21.29 -13.68 3.09
C GLY A 84 -19.80 -13.49 2.77
N PHE A 85 -19.44 -12.41 2.08
CA PHE A 85 -18.07 -11.93 1.95
C PHE A 85 -17.84 -10.62 2.73
N SER A 86 -16.62 -10.45 3.24
CA SER A 86 -16.09 -9.20 3.77
C SER A 86 -15.18 -8.56 2.72
N PHE A 87 -15.16 -7.23 2.71
CA PHE A 87 -14.25 -6.40 1.96
C PHE A 87 -13.18 -5.81 2.88
N ALA A 88 -11.93 -5.88 2.45
CA ALA A 88 -10.80 -5.21 3.08
C ALA A 88 -9.93 -4.55 2.01
N ALA A 89 -9.43 -3.34 2.27
CA ALA A 89 -8.51 -2.67 1.35
C ALA A 89 -7.46 -1.84 2.09
N VAL A 90 -6.25 -1.80 1.52
CA VAL A 90 -5.21 -0.83 1.85
C VAL A 90 -5.06 0.11 0.66
N PHE A 91 -5.02 1.40 0.96
CA PHE A 91 -4.76 2.50 0.05
C PHE A 91 -3.44 3.15 0.45
N ASP A 92 -2.49 3.18 -0.46
CA ASP A 92 -1.19 3.86 -0.27
C ASP A 92 -1.21 5.12 -1.13
N GLY A 93 -1.42 6.26 -0.48
CA GLY A 93 -1.60 7.55 -1.11
C GLY A 93 -0.27 8.23 -1.42
N HIS A 94 -0.26 9.04 -2.49
CA HIS A 94 0.88 9.88 -2.80
C HIS A 94 0.45 11.20 -3.43
N GLY A 95 1.23 12.25 -3.18
CA GLY A 95 1.00 13.56 -3.80
C GLY A 95 -0.26 14.27 -3.27
N GLY A 96 -0.73 13.91 -2.07
CA GLY A 96 -1.90 14.46 -1.41
C GLY A 96 -2.90 13.38 -0.98
N PHE A 97 -3.83 13.78 -0.11
CA PHE A 97 -4.79 12.87 0.55
C PHE A 97 -6.10 12.68 -0.22
N SER A 98 -6.34 13.46 -1.27
CA SER A 98 -7.65 13.58 -1.90
C SER A 98 -8.07 12.30 -2.60
N SER A 99 -7.15 11.66 -3.33
CA SER A 99 -7.39 10.36 -3.96
C SER A 99 -7.76 9.28 -2.95
N VAL A 100 -7.03 9.17 -1.85
CA VAL A 100 -7.32 8.19 -0.78
C VAL A 100 -8.67 8.43 -0.13
N LYS A 101 -8.99 9.69 0.22
CA LYS A 101 -10.29 10.07 0.78
C LYS A 101 -11.45 9.70 -0.14
N PHE A 102 -11.30 9.95 -1.45
CA PHE A 102 -12.29 9.59 -2.44
C PHE A 102 -12.47 8.05 -2.52
N LEU A 103 -11.37 7.31 -2.57
CA LEU A 103 -11.39 5.85 -2.69
C LEU A 103 -12.01 5.14 -1.48
N ARG A 104 -11.77 5.66 -0.26
CA ARG A 104 -12.34 5.13 0.98
C ARG A 104 -13.87 5.02 0.91
N ASP A 105 -14.51 5.99 0.27
CA ASP A 105 -15.96 6.07 0.14
C ASP A 105 -16.49 5.41 -1.14
N GLU A 106 -15.79 5.55 -2.26
CA GLU A 106 -16.35 5.19 -3.57
C GLU A 106 -15.95 3.79 -4.06
N LEU A 107 -14.75 3.30 -3.75
CA LEU A 107 -14.28 2.01 -4.31
C LEU A 107 -15.14 0.85 -3.83
N TYR A 108 -15.45 0.80 -2.53
CA TYR A 108 -16.30 -0.24 -1.97
C TYR A 108 -17.71 -0.22 -2.60
N LYS A 109 -18.32 0.97 -2.73
CA LYS A 109 -19.66 1.12 -3.32
C LYS A 109 -19.69 0.61 -4.77
N GLU A 110 -18.70 0.97 -5.58
CA GLU A 110 -18.63 0.52 -6.96
C GLU A 110 -18.40 -1.00 -7.04
N CYS A 111 -17.51 -1.55 -6.21
CA CYS A 111 -17.29 -2.99 -6.17
C CYS A 111 -18.56 -3.76 -5.78
N VAL A 112 -19.29 -3.32 -4.75
CA VAL A 112 -20.55 -3.93 -4.33
C VAL A 112 -21.57 -3.90 -5.47
N SER A 113 -21.70 -2.77 -6.15
CA SER A 113 -22.60 -2.60 -7.30
C SER A 113 -22.23 -3.54 -8.45
N ALA A 114 -20.96 -3.55 -8.86
CA ALA A 114 -20.46 -4.38 -9.96
C ALA A 114 -20.59 -5.88 -9.65
N LEU A 115 -20.41 -6.28 -8.38
CA LEU A 115 -20.57 -7.64 -7.90
C LEU A 115 -22.03 -8.03 -7.59
N GLN A 116 -22.99 -7.14 -7.86
CA GLN A 116 -24.42 -7.35 -7.65
C GLN A 116 -24.74 -7.72 -6.18
N GLY A 117 -24.15 -6.99 -5.24
CA GLY A 117 -24.34 -7.24 -3.80
C GLY A 117 -23.73 -8.57 -3.31
N GLY A 118 -22.73 -9.09 -4.03
CA GLY A 118 -22.06 -10.36 -3.70
C GLY A 118 -22.58 -11.58 -4.47
N LEU A 119 -23.70 -11.47 -5.19
CA LEU A 119 -24.26 -12.57 -5.97
C LEU A 119 -23.26 -13.15 -6.99
N LEU A 120 -22.44 -12.29 -7.62
CA LEU A 120 -21.39 -12.76 -8.53
C LEU A 120 -20.26 -13.50 -7.82
N LEU A 121 -19.93 -13.15 -6.57
CA LEU A 121 -18.88 -13.83 -5.79
C LEU A 121 -19.28 -15.25 -5.41
N SER A 122 -20.56 -15.46 -5.12
CA SER A 122 -21.16 -16.78 -4.91
C SER A 122 -21.28 -17.58 -6.22
N GLY A 123 -21.27 -16.89 -7.37
CA GLY A 123 -21.21 -17.49 -8.69
C GLY A 123 -19.83 -18.07 -9.00
N LYS A 124 -19.75 -19.31 -9.49
CA LYS A 124 -18.47 -19.95 -9.86
C LYS A 124 -17.85 -19.38 -11.16
N ASP A 125 -18.34 -18.25 -11.67
CA ASP A 125 -17.85 -17.63 -12.90
C ASP A 125 -16.79 -16.57 -12.60
N PHE A 126 -15.54 -17.02 -12.51
CA PHE A 126 -14.42 -16.13 -12.29
C PHE A 126 -14.20 -15.13 -13.43
N THR A 127 -14.64 -15.43 -14.65
CA THR A 127 -14.50 -14.49 -15.78
C THR A 127 -15.43 -13.30 -15.58
N ALA A 128 -16.67 -13.54 -15.15
CA ALA A 128 -17.61 -12.49 -14.82
C ALA A 128 -17.13 -11.63 -13.64
N ILE A 129 -16.63 -12.26 -12.55
CA ILE A 129 -16.06 -11.55 -11.40
C ILE A 129 -14.87 -10.69 -11.82
N ARG A 130 -13.93 -11.25 -12.59
CA ARG A 130 -12.76 -10.54 -13.10
C ARG A 130 -13.17 -9.31 -13.90
N LYS A 131 -14.12 -9.47 -14.83
CA LYS A 131 -14.60 -8.35 -15.65
C LYS A 131 -15.25 -7.27 -14.77
N ALA A 132 -16.13 -7.67 -13.85
CA ALA A 132 -16.84 -6.73 -12.97
C ALA A 132 -15.88 -5.89 -12.12
N LEU A 133 -14.83 -6.50 -11.56
CA LEU A 133 -13.85 -5.79 -10.74
C LEU A 133 -12.93 -4.87 -11.55
N ILE A 134 -12.54 -5.28 -12.77
CA ILE A 134 -11.80 -4.41 -13.70
C ILE A 134 -12.64 -3.19 -14.06
N ASP A 135 -13.89 -3.41 -14.49
CA ASP A 135 -14.81 -2.33 -14.84
C ASP A 135 -15.05 -1.38 -13.65
N ALA A 136 -15.15 -1.91 -12.42
CA ALA A 136 -15.35 -1.12 -11.21
C ALA A 136 -14.15 -0.20 -10.93
N PHE A 137 -12.91 -0.72 -11.01
CA PHE A 137 -11.72 0.08 -10.81
C PHE A 137 -11.59 1.16 -11.90
N GLU A 138 -11.79 0.82 -13.17
CA GLU A 138 -11.73 1.80 -14.26
C GLU A 138 -12.83 2.88 -14.13
N THR A 139 -14.02 2.49 -13.67
CA THR A 139 -15.13 3.43 -13.42
C THR A 139 -14.83 4.38 -12.25
N VAL A 140 -14.29 3.87 -11.14
CA VAL A 140 -13.90 4.69 -9.98
C VAL A 140 -12.79 5.67 -10.37
N ASP A 141 -11.80 5.23 -11.14
CA ASP A 141 -10.73 6.11 -11.61
C ASP A 141 -11.27 7.22 -12.51
N ALA A 142 -12.17 6.90 -13.46
CA ALA A 142 -12.80 7.92 -14.29
C ALA A 142 -13.57 8.97 -13.47
N LYS A 143 -14.29 8.54 -12.42
CA LYS A 143 -14.99 9.45 -11.49
C LYS A 143 -14.00 10.32 -10.70
N LEU A 144 -12.92 9.72 -10.20
CA LEU A 144 -11.87 10.41 -9.45
C LEU A 144 -11.16 11.45 -10.32
N LEU A 145 -10.76 11.10 -11.54
CA LEU A 145 -10.12 12.03 -12.48
C LEU A 145 -11.01 13.24 -12.76
N ASN A 146 -12.30 13.00 -13.06
CA ASN A 146 -13.25 14.09 -13.26
C ASN A 146 -13.35 14.98 -12.01
N TRP A 147 -13.42 14.39 -10.81
CA TRP A 147 -13.49 15.14 -9.57
C TRP A 147 -12.22 15.99 -9.32
N LEU A 148 -11.03 15.41 -9.46
CA LEU A 148 -9.74 16.12 -9.33
C LEU A 148 -9.61 17.26 -10.35
N GLU A 149 -10.09 17.07 -11.58
CA GLU A 149 -10.03 18.11 -12.61
C GLU A 149 -11.00 19.27 -12.38
N THR A 150 -12.10 19.04 -11.65
CA THR A 150 -13.08 20.10 -11.32
C THR A 150 -12.75 20.87 -10.05
N THR A 151 -11.76 20.45 -9.28
CA THR A 151 -11.38 21.12 -8.03
C THR A 151 -10.45 22.31 -8.34
N ASP A 152 -10.62 23.43 -7.63
CA ASP A 152 -9.86 24.68 -7.89
C ASP A 152 -8.35 24.58 -7.52
N GLU A 153 -7.94 23.50 -6.86
CA GLU A 153 -6.55 23.25 -6.48
C GLU A 153 -5.89 22.28 -7.48
N ALA A 154 -4.62 22.55 -7.82
CA ALA A 154 -3.82 21.66 -8.65
C ALA A 154 -3.41 20.41 -7.86
N ASP A 155 -4.39 19.54 -7.63
CA ASP A 155 -4.23 18.28 -6.92
C ASP A 155 -3.65 17.22 -7.87
N GLU A 156 -2.41 16.83 -7.61
CA GLU A 156 -1.70 15.81 -8.37
C GLU A 156 -1.72 14.45 -7.65
N SER A 157 -2.59 14.27 -6.64
CA SER A 157 -2.64 13.06 -5.84
C SER A 157 -3.01 11.82 -6.65
N GLY A 158 -2.53 10.70 -6.15
CA GLY A 158 -2.93 9.37 -6.58
C GLY A 158 -2.93 8.43 -5.39
N SER A 159 -3.31 7.18 -5.67
CA SER A 159 -3.26 6.13 -4.66
C SER A 159 -3.14 4.78 -5.32
N THR A 160 -2.32 3.91 -4.73
CA THR A 160 -2.44 2.47 -4.98
C THR A 160 -3.73 1.94 -4.35
N ALA A 161 -4.13 0.72 -4.70
CA ALA A 161 -5.22 0.06 -4.02
C ALA A 161 -5.05 -1.46 -4.12
N THR A 162 -5.04 -2.11 -2.96
CA THR A 162 -5.12 -3.56 -2.90
C THR A 162 -6.34 -3.93 -2.08
N ALA A 163 -7.38 -4.37 -2.78
CA ALA A 163 -8.65 -4.78 -2.21
C ALA A 163 -8.79 -6.30 -2.22
N MET A 164 -9.35 -6.85 -1.16
CA MET A 164 -9.66 -8.26 -1.04
C MET A 164 -11.11 -8.50 -0.58
N PHE A 165 -11.70 -9.55 -1.13
CA PHE A 165 -13.03 -10.05 -0.81
C PHE A 165 -12.85 -11.46 -0.25
N ILE A 166 -13.24 -11.66 1.01
CA ILE A 166 -13.02 -12.91 1.73
C ILE A 166 -14.33 -13.47 2.25
N GLY A 167 -14.63 -14.72 1.89
CA GLY A 167 -15.89 -15.36 2.24
C GLY A 167 -16.05 -16.70 1.54
N ASN A 168 -16.91 -17.56 2.07
CA ASN A 168 -17.25 -18.85 1.45
C ASN A 168 -16.04 -19.70 1.02
N ASN A 169 -14.99 -19.75 1.85
CA ASN A 169 -13.71 -20.44 1.58
C ASN A 169 -12.96 -19.91 0.34
N MET A 170 -13.18 -18.67 -0.04
CA MET A 170 -12.56 -18.03 -1.18
C MET A 170 -11.98 -16.68 -0.79
N LEU A 171 -10.84 -16.37 -1.40
CA LEU A 171 -10.21 -15.06 -1.40
C LEU A 171 -10.15 -14.55 -2.84
N ILE A 172 -10.72 -13.38 -3.09
CA ILE A 172 -10.60 -12.68 -4.37
C ILE A 172 -9.85 -11.39 -4.11
N ILE A 173 -8.84 -11.08 -4.93
CA ILE A 173 -8.00 -9.90 -4.78
C ILE A 173 -8.11 -9.06 -6.06
N SER A 174 -8.24 -7.75 -5.90
CA SER A 174 -8.13 -6.75 -6.96
C SER A 174 -7.00 -5.78 -6.59
N HIS A 175 -5.94 -5.76 -7.40
CA HIS A 175 -4.67 -5.12 -7.03
C HIS A 175 -4.15 -4.18 -8.12
N ILE A 176 -3.80 -2.96 -7.71
CA ILE A 176 -2.92 -2.02 -8.43
C ILE A 176 -1.89 -1.41 -7.47
N GLY A 177 -0.72 -1.08 -7.99
CA GLY A 177 0.40 -0.51 -7.23
C GLY A 177 1.30 -1.58 -6.64
N ASP A 178 1.87 -1.33 -5.45
CA ASP A 178 2.93 -2.14 -4.87
C ASP A 178 2.78 -2.48 -3.38
N SER A 179 1.61 -2.20 -2.80
CA SER A 179 1.15 -2.96 -1.63
C SER A 179 1.05 -4.47 -1.95
N SER A 180 0.99 -5.33 -0.94
CA SER A 180 0.98 -6.79 -1.17
C SER A 180 0.05 -7.58 -0.26
N VAL A 181 -0.48 -8.68 -0.80
CA VAL A 181 -1.22 -9.70 -0.06
C VAL A 181 -0.37 -10.96 0.06
N VAL A 182 -0.23 -11.47 1.29
CA VAL A 182 0.47 -12.71 1.62
C VAL A 182 -0.46 -13.63 2.41
N LEU A 183 -0.63 -14.86 1.94
CA LEU A 183 -1.35 -15.91 2.65
C LEU A 183 -0.37 -16.77 3.46
N SER A 184 -0.69 -17.05 4.72
CA SER A 184 -0.04 -18.11 5.47
C SER A 184 -0.78 -19.43 5.25
N ARG A 185 -0.07 -20.43 4.71
CA ARG A 185 -0.59 -21.78 4.49
C ARG A 185 0.32 -22.80 5.17
N SER A 186 -0.19 -23.47 6.20
CA SER A 186 0.61 -24.40 7.03
C SER A 186 1.96 -23.82 7.45
N GLY A 187 2.00 -22.53 7.79
CA GLY A 187 3.20 -21.81 8.18
C GLY A 187 4.17 -21.39 7.09
N LYS A 188 3.79 -21.52 5.82
CA LYS A 188 4.57 -21.02 4.70
C LYS A 188 3.93 -19.75 4.12
N PRO A 189 4.73 -18.72 3.81
CA PRO A 189 4.23 -17.54 3.11
C PRO A 189 3.96 -17.88 1.64
N GLU A 190 2.79 -17.46 1.15
CA GLU A 190 2.42 -17.45 -0.26
C GLU A 190 2.13 -16.01 -0.65
N VAL A 191 3.03 -15.37 -1.41
CA VAL A 191 2.82 -14.00 -1.91
C VAL A 191 1.84 -14.08 -3.08
N LEU A 192 0.70 -13.40 -2.97
CA LEU A 192 -0.42 -13.56 -3.90
C LEU A 192 -0.50 -12.47 -4.97
N THR A 193 0.15 -11.33 -4.75
CA THR A 193 0.14 -10.20 -5.68
C THR A 193 1.54 -9.84 -6.17
N ASP A 194 1.63 -9.48 -7.45
CA ASP A 194 2.85 -8.95 -8.07
C ASP A 194 2.83 -7.42 -8.10
N SER A 195 3.87 -6.77 -7.59
CA SER A 195 3.96 -5.29 -7.58
C SER A 195 4.03 -4.70 -8.99
N HIS A 196 3.25 -3.64 -9.21
CA HIS A 196 3.20 -2.85 -10.44
C HIS A 196 4.26 -1.75 -10.43
N ARG A 197 5.53 -2.17 -10.52
CA ARG A 197 6.70 -1.27 -10.49
C ARG A 197 7.29 -1.12 -11.91
N PRO A 198 7.66 0.09 -12.37
CA PRO A 198 8.31 0.34 -13.65
C PRO A 198 9.80 0.00 -13.63
N TYR A 199 10.22 -0.94 -12.77
CA TYR A 199 11.58 -1.41 -12.60
C TYR A 199 11.56 -2.82 -12.00
N GLY A 200 12.71 -3.49 -12.02
CA GLY A 200 12.83 -4.87 -11.56
C GLY A 200 12.75 -5.88 -12.69
N SER A 201 12.80 -7.16 -12.32
CA SER A 201 12.94 -8.29 -13.25
C SER A 201 11.76 -9.28 -13.19
N SER A 202 10.71 -8.98 -12.42
CA SER A 202 9.51 -9.81 -12.40
C SER A 202 8.78 -9.73 -13.75
N LYS A 203 7.95 -10.74 -14.05
CA LYS A 203 7.16 -10.75 -15.28
C LYS A 203 6.26 -9.50 -15.37
N THR A 204 5.60 -9.16 -14.27
CA THR A 204 4.71 -7.99 -14.16
C THR A 204 5.49 -6.69 -14.39
N SER A 205 6.64 -6.50 -13.73
CA SER A 205 7.48 -5.33 -13.95
C SER A 205 7.94 -5.19 -15.41
N LEU A 206 8.33 -6.30 -16.05
CA LEU A 206 8.74 -6.29 -17.46
C LEU A 206 7.57 -5.94 -18.40
N GLN A 207 6.36 -6.40 -18.09
CA GLN A 207 5.14 -6.05 -18.83
C GLN A 207 4.78 -4.58 -18.65
N GLU A 208 4.89 -4.04 -17.43
CA GLU A 208 4.62 -2.63 -17.14
C GLU A 208 5.64 -1.72 -17.83
N ILE A 209 6.95 -2.05 -17.77
CA ILE A 209 8.00 -1.31 -18.49
C ILE A 209 7.70 -1.28 -19.99
N LYS A 210 7.29 -2.41 -20.56
CA LYS A 210 6.91 -2.50 -21.98
C LYS A 210 5.70 -1.59 -22.28
N ARG A 211 4.63 -1.71 -21.50
CA ARG A 211 3.39 -0.92 -21.64
C ARG A 211 3.68 0.58 -21.60
N ILE A 212 4.47 1.04 -20.62
CA ILE A 212 4.83 2.46 -20.46
C ILE A 212 5.58 2.99 -21.69
N ARG A 213 6.52 2.20 -22.23
CA ARG A 213 7.27 2.57 -23.44
C ARG A 213 6.38 2.60 -24.69
N GLU A 214 5.48 1.64 -24.84
CA GLU A 214 4.50 1.60 -25.93
C GLU A 214 3.53 2.79 -25.88
N ALA A 215 3.15 3.22 -24.67
CA ALA A 215 2.36 4.42 -24.44
C ALA A 215 3.13 5.73 -24.70
N GLY A 216 4.44 5.67 -25.03
CA GLY A 216 5.28 6.82 -25.32
C GLY A 216 5.98 7.44 -24.11
N GLY A 217 5.88 6.80 -22.94
CA GLY A 217 6.58 7.20 -21.72
C GLY A 217 8.04 6.72 -21.70
N TRP A 218 8.80 7.27 -20.76
CA TRP A 218 10.18 6.86 -20.47
C TRP A 218 10.35 6.64 -18.96
N ILE A 219 11.41 5.91 -18.59
CA ILE A 219 11.67 5.55 -17.18
C ILE A 219 13.09 5.98 -16.84
N VAL A 220 13.25 6.72 -15.75
CA VAL A 220 14.54 7.19 -15.23
C VAL A 220 14.61 6.84 -13.75
N ASN A 221 15.67 6.15 -13.31
CA ASN A 221 15.86 5.74 -11.91
C ASN A 221 14.66 4.99 -11.32
N GLY A 222 14.02 4.12 -12.12
CA GLY A 222 12.84 3.36 -11.70
C GLY A 222 11.58 4.21 -11.53
N ARG A 223 11.52 5.39 -12.15
CA ARG A 223 10.34 6.27 -12.10
C ARG A 223 9.87 6.66 -13.50
N ILE A 224 8.56 6.61 -13.73
CA ILE A 224 7.94 7.05 -15.00
C ILE A 224 8.15 8.55 -15.12
N CYS A 225 8.71 8.98 -16.25
CA CYS A 225 9.13 10.35 -16.52
C CYS A 225 10.11 10.93 -15.48
N GLY A 226 10.73 10.09 -14.63
CA GLY A 226 11.55 10.52 -13.50
C GLY A 226 10.76 10.99 -12.26
N ASP A 227 9.46 10.74 -12.21
CA ASP A 227 8.53 11.28 -11.20
C ASP A 227 7.92 10.14 -10.33
N ILE A 228 7.01 9.33 -10.87
CA ILE A 228 6.26 8.32 -10.11
C ILE A 228 6.91 6.92 -10.13
N ALA A 229 6.94 6.23 -9.00
CA ALA A 229 7.60 4.92 -8.82
C ALA A 229 6.68 3.70 -8.97
N VAL A 230 5.38 3.92 -9.17
CA VAL A 230 4.38 2.87 -9.46
C VAL A 230 3.83 3.07 -10.88
N SER A 231 3.45 1.97 -11.53
CA SER A 231 2.93 1.99 -12.91
C SER A 231 1.42 1.85 -13.01
N ARG A 232 0.76 1.46 -11.92
CA ARG A 232 -0.70 1.41 -11.81
C ARG A 232 -1.13 2.08 -10.51
N ALA A 233 -2.07 3.01 -10.62
CA ALA A 233 -2.62 3.78 -9.51
C ALA A 233 -3.93 4.46 -9.95
N PHE A 234 -4.78 4.76 -8.97
CA PHE A 234 -5.88 5.69 -9.09
C PHE A 234 -5.38 7.13 -9.11
N GLY A 235 -6.12 8.05 -9.74
CA GLY A 235 -5.75 9.46 -9.78
C GLY A 235 -4.59 9.71 -10.73
N ASP A 236 -3.57 10.46 -10.31
CA ASP A 236 -2.38 10.74 -11.13
C ASP A 236 -2.74 11.35 -12.50
N VAL A 237 -3.59 12.39 -12.48
CA VAL A 237 -4.17 13.05 -13.68
C VAL A 237 -3.08 13.38 -14.72
N ARG A 238 -1.89 13.81 -14.26
CA ARG A 238 -0.72 14.16 -15.10
C ARG A 238 -0.16 13.01 -15.95
N PHE A 239 -0.45 11.76 -15.59
CA PHE A 239 -0.05 10.56 -16.35
C PHE A 239 -1.18 9.94 -17.18
N LYS A 240 -2.39 10.55 -17.11
CA LYS A 240 -3.60 10.09 -17.80
C LYS A 240 -4.17 11.21 -18.68
N THR A 241 -5.19 11.92 -18.25
CA THR A 241 -5.87 12.94 -19.07
C THR A 241 -5.01 14.17 -19.34
N LYS A 242 -4.12 14.56 -18.40
CA LYS A 242 -3.30 15.79 -18.48
C LYS A 242 -1.82 15.59 -18.86
N LYS A 243 -1.53 14.57 -19.67
CA LYS A 243 -0.14 14.25 -20.09
C LYS A 243 0.53 15.37 -20.90
N LYS A 244 -0.23 16.16 -21.66
CA LYS A 244 0.32 17.26 -22.47
C LYS A 244 0.69 18.45 -21.60
N GLU A 245 -0.18 18.81 -20.66
CA GLU A 245 0.08 19.84 -19.67
C GLU A 245 1.30 19.47 -18.82
N MET A 246 1.46 18.19 -18.45
CA MET A 246 2.67 17.70 -17.77
C MET A 246 3.94 18.00 -18.58
N LEU A 247 3.95 17.74 -19.90
CA LEU A 247 5.07 18.06 -20.78
C LEU A 247 5.37 19.55 -20.86
N GLU A 248 4.34 20.38 -21.00
CA GLU A 248 4.47 21.84 -21.08
C GLU A 248 4.97 22.45 -19.76
N LYS A 249 4.42 21.98 -18.63
CA LYS A 249 4.88 22.35 -17.28
C LYS A 249 6.34 21.97 -17.08
N GLY A 250 6.77 20.78 -17.50
CA GLY A 250 8.17 20.37 -17.40
C GLY A 250 9.14 21.17 -18.28
N VAL A 251 8.69 21.73 -19.41
CA VAL A 251 9.51 22.69 -20.18
C VAL A 251 9.64 24.00 -19.40
N THR A 252 8.53 24.51 -18.87
CA THR A 252 8.46 25.76 -18.11
C THR A 252 9.33 25.70 -16.84
N GLU A 253 9.34 24.56 -16.16
CA GLU A 253 10.14 24.30 -14.95
C GLU A 253 11.60 23.91 -15.25
N GLY A 254 12.00 23.80 -16.51
CA GLY A 254 13.36 23.42 -16.90
C GLY A 254 13.71 21.96 -16.65
N ARG A 255 12.72 21.07 -16.46
CA ARG A 255 12.92 19.62 -16.34
C ARG A 255 13.38 18.99 -17.66
N TRP A 256 12.96 19.55 -18.79
CA TRP A 256 13.40 19.14 -20.12
C TRP A 256 13.32 20.28 -21.13
N SER A 257 14.05 20.15 -22.25
CA SER A 257 14.01 21.13 -23.35
C SER A 257 12.74 21.03 -24.20
N GLU A 258 12.34 22.13 -24.84
CA GLU A 258 11.26 22.14 -25.84
C GLU A 258 11.52 21.17 -27.00
N LYS A 259 12.79 21.03 -27.40
CA LYS A 259 13.23 20.03 -28.39
C LYS A 259 12.98 18.60 -27.95
N PHE A 260 13.09 18.30 -26.65
CA PHE A 260 12.73 16.98 -26.12
C PHE A 260 11.21 16.80 -26.13
N SER A 261 10.47 17.77 -25.55
CA SER A 261 9.02 17.73 -25.45
C SER A 261 8.34 17.53 -26.83
N SER A 262 8.77 18.28 -27.85
CA SER A 262 8.25 18.17 -29.22
C SER A 262 8.41 16.80 -29.91
N ARG A 263 9.28 15.92 -29.37
CA ARG A 263 9.50 14.57 -29.89
C ARG A 263 8.70 13.50 -29.18
N VAL A 264 8.16 13.82 -28.00
CA VAL A 264 7.35 12.89 -27.22
C VAL A 264 5.99 12.77 -27.88
N GLN A 265 5.55 11.53 -28.11
CA GLN A 265 4.23 11.21 -28.64
C GLN A 265 3.60 10.17 -27.73
N PHE A 266 2.54 10.56 -27.03
CA PHE A 266 1.81 9.62 -26.18
C PHE A 266 0.75 8.86 -26.99
N ASN A 267 0.77 7.53 -26.86
CA ASN A 267 -0.17 6.62 -27.52
C ASN A 267 -1.18 6.00 -26.54
N GLY A 268 -1.09 6.33 -25.26
CA GLY A 268 -1.95 5.83 -24.20
C GLY A 268 -1.57 6.44 -22.85
N ASP A 269 -2.21 5.98 -21.79
CA ASP A 269 -1.92 6.42 -20.42
C ASP A 269 -0.64 5.78 -19.89
N LEU A 270 0.15 6.57 -19.18
CA LEU A 270 1.43 6.11 -18.61
C LEU A 270 1.21 5.35 -17.31
N VAL A 271 0.19 5.75 -16.54
CA VAL A 271 -0.31 5.08 -15.34
C VAL A 271 -1.75 4.66 -15.61
N ILE A 272 -2.14 3.44 -15.22
CA ILE A 272 -3.52 2.93 -15.43
C ILE A 272 -4.12 2.44 -14.11
N ALA A 273 -5.45 2.43 -13.99
CA ALA A 273 -6.15 1.89 -12.82
C ALA A 273 -6.68 0.46 -13.03
N SER A 274 -6.34 -0.19 -14.15
CA SER A 274 -6.79 -1.56 -14.46
C SER A 274 -6.12 -2.58 -13.53
N PRO A 275 -6.88 -3.31 -12.69
CA PRO A 275 -6.33 -4.19 -11.67
C PRO A 275 -5.97 -5.58 -12.18
N ASP A 276 -4.98 -6.18 -11.54
CA ASP A 276 -4.81 -7.63 -11.61
C ASP A 276 -5.79 -8.30 -10.64
N ILE A 277 -6.56 -9.28 -11.15
CA ILE A 277 -7.55 -10.04 -10.38
C ILE A 277 -7.07 -11.45 -10.11
N TYR A 278 -7.10 -11.84 -8.83
CA TYR A 278 -6.70 -13.17 -8.35
C TYR A 278 -7.87 -13.85 -7.64
N GLN A 279 -7.96 -15.18 -7.74
CA GLN A 279 -8.92 -16.01 -7.01
C GLN A 279 -8.18 -17.19 -6.37
N ILE A 280 -8.26 -17.29 -5.04
CA ILE A 280 -7.50 -18.24 -4.24
C ILE A 280 -8.48 -19.03 -3.36
N PRO A 281 -8.46 -20.38 -3.41
CA PRO A 281 -9.19 -21.20 -2.45
C PRO A 281 -8.53 -21.13 -1.08
N LEU A 282 -9.36 -20.90 -0.07
CA LEU A 282 -9.01 -20.95 1.35
C LEU A 282 -9.44 -22.32 1.87
N ASP A 283 -8.57 -23.31 1.68
CA ASP A 283 -8.73 -24.66 2.22
C ASP A 283 -8.45 -24.72 3.73
N SER A 284 -8.48 -25.92 4.32
CA SER A 284 -8.24 -26.13 5.76
C SER A 284 -6.83 -25.79 6.23
N ASP A 285 -5.88 -25.67 5.30
CA ASP A 285 -4.48 -25.37 5.57
C ASP A 285 -4.16 -23.87 5.53
N ALA A 286 -5.11 -23.04 5.11
CA ALA A 286 -5.03 -21.59 5.15
C ALA A 286 -5.26 -21.09 6.59
N GLU A 287 -4.32 -20.29 7.10
CA GLU A 287 -4.30 -19.89 8.52
C GLU A 287 -4.74 -18.43 8.70
N PHE A 288 -4.09 -17.51 7.99
CA PHE A 288 -4.45 -16.09 7.95
C PHE A 288 -3.96 -15.43 6.67
N VAL A 289 -4.56 -14.29 6.32
CA VAL A 289 -4.15 -13.44 5.19
C VAL A 289 -3.58 -12.12 5.74
N LEU A 290 -2.44 -11.69 5.22
CA LEU A 290 -1.83 -10.38 5.46
C LEU A 290 -2.01 -9.51 4.24
N LEU A 291 -2.51 -8.30 4.42
CA LEU A 291 -2.55 -7.25 3.43
C LEU A 291 -1.85 -6.02 4.01
N ALA A 292 -0.84 -5.48 3.34
CA ALA A 292 -0.13 -4.30 3.83
C ALA A 292 0.43 -3.41 2.71
N SER A 293 0.64 -2.12 3.02
CA SER A 293 1.37 -1.17 2.17
C SER A 293 2.86 -1.51 2.07
N ASP A 294 3.57 -0.87 1.15
CA ASP A 294 5.00 -1.14 0.93
C ASP A 294 5.87 -0.73 2.14
N GLY A 295 5.38 0.17 3.00
CA GLY A 295 6.02 0.54 4.26
C GLY A 295 6.31 -0.64 5.19
N LEU A 296 5.57 -1.75 5.07
CA LEU A 296 5.95 -3.04 5.67
C LEU A 296 6.92 -3.81 4.76
N TRP A 297 6.53 -4.06 3.51
CA TRP A 297 7.17 -5.04 2.62
C TRP A 297 8.56 -4.65 2.14
N ASP A 298 8.88 -3.36 2.08
CA ASP A 298 10.20 -2.87 1.72
C ASP A 298 11.23 -3.12 2.86
N TYR A 299 10.76 -3.35 4.10
CA TYR A 299 11.61 -3.51 5.28
C TYR A 299 11.50 -4.88 5.96
N MET A 300 10.45 -5.66 5.64
CA MET A 300 10.24 -6.99 6.19
C MET A 300 9.91 -7.99 5.09
N LYS A 301 10.66 -9.10 5.04
CA LYS A 301 10.35 -10.21 4.11
C LYS A 301 9.03 -10.87 4.50
N SER A 302 8.29 -11.36 3.50
CA SER A 302 7.03 -12.07 3.71
C SER A 302 7.17 -13.31 4.62
N SER A 303 8.29 -14.03 4.55
CA SER A 303 8.60 -15.13 5.46
C SER A 303 8.71 -14.70 6.91
N ASP A 304 9.31 -13.54 7.14
CA ASP A 304 9.58 -13.03 8.48
C ASP A 304 8.28 -12.46 9.07
N ALA A 305 7.48 -11.76 8.26
CA ALA A 305 6.15 -11.26 8.65
C ALA A 305 5.19 -12.41 9.01
N VAL A 306 5.11 -13.46 8.17
CA VAL A 306 4.29 -14.63 8.45
C VAL A 306 4.75 -15.35 9.72
N SER A 307 6.06 -15.53 9.89
CA SER A 307 6.60 -16.17 11.10
C SER A 307 6.29 -15.34 12.35
N PHE A 308 6.47 -14.02 12.28
CA PHE A 308 6.16 -13.09 13.36
C PHE A 308 4.70 -13.19 13.79
N VAL A 309 3.76 -13.07 12.84
CA VAL A 309 2.32 -13.13 13.14
C VAL A 309 1.91 -14.49 13.72
N ARG A 310 2.47 -15.59 13.19
CA ARG A 310 2.23 -16.93 13.76
C ARG A 310 2.68 -17.00 15.21
N ASP A 311 3.84 -16.45 15.54
CA ASP A 311 4.37 -16.50 16.89
C ASP A 311 3.55 -15.63 17.86
N GLN A 312 3.08 -14.46 17.42
CA GLN A 312 2.18 -13.62 18.22
C GLN A 312 0.82 -14.29 18.45
N LEU A 313 0.21 -14.84 17.40
CA LEU A 313 -1.06 -15.57 17.53
C LEU A 313 -0.93 -16.82 18.42
N ARG A 314 0.21 -17.52 18.40
CA ARG A 314 0.49 -18.61 19.36
C ARG A 314 0.61 -18.10 20.80
N GLN A 315 1.23 -16.95 20.99
CA GLN A 315 1.50 -16.40 22.31
C GLN A 315 0.22 -15.91 23.00
N HIS A 316 -0.66 -15.20 22.28
CA HIS A 316 -1.83 -14.56 22.90
C HIS A 316 -3.14 -14.74 22.12
N GLY A 317 -3.12 -15.20 20.86
CA GLY A 317 -4.33 -15.48 20.08
C GLY A 317 -5.17 -14.26 19.67
N ASP A 318 -4.63 -13.06 19.87
CA ASP A 318 -5.26 -11.78 19.56
C ASP A 318 -4.68 -11.22 18.25
N VAL A 319 -5.50 -11.22 17.20
CA VAL A 319 -5.12 -10.77 15.86
C VAL A 319 -4.92 -9.25 15.77
N GLN A 320 -5.62 -8.47 16.58
CA GLN A 320 -5.46 -7.02 16.62
C GLN A 320 -4.10 -6.67 17.21
N LEU A 321 -3.77 -7.25 18.37
CA LEU A 321 -2.46 -7.06 19.00
C LEU A 321 -1.32 -7.54 18.09
N ALA A 322 -1.46 -8.70 17.45
CA ALA A 322 -0.45 -9.22 16.51
C ALA A 322 -0.22 -8.25 15.33
N CYS A 323 -1.28 -7.57 14.86
CA CYS A 323 -1.19 -6.57 13.81
C CYS A 323 -0.46 -5.30 14.26
N GLU A 324 -0.78 -4.80 15.46
CA GLU A 324 -0.13 -3.62 16.04
C GLU A 324 1.36 -3.88 16.29
N GLU A 325 1.71 -5.04 16.81
CA GLU A 325 3.11 -5.44 17.04
C GLU A 325 3.86 -5.65 15.73
N LEU A 326 3.22 -6.17 14.68
CA LEU A 326 3.84 -6.28 13.36
C LEU A 326 4.13 -4.90 12.76
N ALA A 327 3.20 -3.95 12.90
CA ALA A 327 3.40 -2.58 12.46
C ALA A 327 4.56 -1.91 13.24
N GLN A 328 4.59 -2.06 14.56
CA GLN A 328 5.70 -1.59 15.38
C GLN A 328 7.04 -2.24 14.99
N ALA A 329 7.04 -3.53 14.65
CA ALA A 329 8.23 -4.23 14.18
C ALA A 329 8.76 -3.71 12.83
N ALA A 330 7.93 -3.09 12.00
CA ALA A 330 8.37 -2.35 10.81
C ALA A 330 9.07 -1.02 11.17
N LEU A 331 8.53 -0.30 12.15
CA LEU A 331 9.15 0.92 12.70
C LEU A 331 10.50 0.63 13.37
N ASP A 332 10.61 -0.48 14.11
CA ASP A 332 11.86 -0.91 14.74
C ASP A 332 12.92 -1.27 13.69
N ARG A 333 12.49 -1.75 12.52
CA ARG A 333 13.34 -1.94 11.32
C ARG A 333 13.61 -0.65 10.56
N ARG A 334 13.17 0.49 11.10
CA ARG A 334 13.38 1.85 10.59
C ARG A 334 12.78 2.05 9.21
N THR A 335 11.58 1.53 8.98
CA THR A 335 10.78 1.98 7.83
C THR A 335 10.70 3.51 7.82
N GLN A 336 10.85 4.09 6.63
CA GLN A 336 10.75 5.54 6.42
C GLN A 336 9.38 5.94 5.89
N ASP A 337 8.42 5.01 5.90
CA ASP A 337 7.12 5.17 5.28
C ASP A 337 5.96 5.16 6.27
N ASN A 338 4.77 5.50 5.77
CA ASN A 338 3.53 5.10 6.41
C ASN A 338 3.43 3.57 6.40
N VAL A 339 2.76 2.99 7.39
CA VAL A 339 2.61 1.54 7.51
C VAL A 339 1.16 1.22 7.80
N SER A 340 0.50 0.57 6.84
CA SER A 340 -0.87 0.07 6.99
C SER A 340 -0.90 -1.43 6.81
N ILE A 341 -1.53 -2.12 7.76
CA ILE A 341 -1.61 -3.58 7.80
C ILE A 341 -3.03 -4.00 8.16
N ILE A 342 -3.52 -5.03 7.48
CA ILE A 342 -4.74 -5.76 7.79
C ILE A 342 -4.38 -7.25 7.88
N ILE A 343 -4.82 -7.90 8.95
CA ILE A 343 -4.71 -9.35 9.16
C ILE A 343 -6.12 -9.94 9.24
N ALA A 344 -6.40 -10.91 8.38
CA ALA A 344 -7.60 -11.74 8.45
C ALA A 344 -7.21 -13.12 9.00
N ASP A 345 -7.39 -13.34 10.30
CA ASP A 345 -7.26 -14.67 10.91
C ASP A 345 -8.52 -15.49 10.59
N LEU A 346 -8.34 -16.60 9.88
CA LEU A 346 -9.45 -17.40 9.34
C LEU A 346 -10.17 -18.24 10.41
N GLY A 347 -9.67 -18.25 11.65
CA GLY A 347 -10.30 -18.95 12.79
C GLY A 347 -10.26 -20.48 12.68
N ARG A 348 -9.43 -21.02 11.78
CA ARG A 348 -9.29 -22.48 11.54
C ARG A 348 -8.11 -23.09 12.26
N THR A 349 -7.22 -22.24 12.75
CA THR A 349 -5.97 -22.65 13.37
C THR A 349 -6.12 -22.66 14.88
N ASP A 350 -5.88 -23.81 15.51
CA ASP A 350 -5.69 -23.87 16.95
C ASP A 350 -4.27 -23.40 17.29
N TRP A 351 -4.14 -22.09 17.48
CA TRP A 351 -2.86 -21.43 17.75
C TRP A 351 -2.18 -21.95 19.02
N GLN A 352 -2.93 -22.36 20.04
CA GLN A 352 -2.36 -22.86 21.31
C GLN A 352 -1.87 -24.30 21.19
N ALA A 353 -2.46 -25.10 20.31
CA ALA A 353 -2.04 -26.48 20.06
C ALA A 353 -0.92 -26.62 19.02
N LEU A 354 -0.61 -25.56 18.26
CA LEU A 354 0.43 -25.61 17.24
C LEU A 354 1.82 -25.78 17.88
N PRO A 355 2.59 -26.81 17.49
CA PRO A 355 3.95 -26.98 18.00
C PRO A 355 4.83 -25.79 17.60
N ILE A 356 5.68 -25.36 18.53
CA ILE A 356 6.70 -24.34 18.27
C ILE A 356 7.57 -24.86 17.13
N GLN A 357 7.53 -24.14 16.00
CA GLN A 357 8.36 -24.46 14.86
C GLN A 357 9.77 -24.01 15.20
N GLN A 358 10.56 -24.86 15.85
CA GLN A 358 12.00 -24.63 15.98
C GLN A 358 12.55 -24.51 14.57
N GLN A 359 13.06 -23.33 14.21
CA GLN A 359 14.01 -23.22 13.11
C GLN A 359 15.10 -24.23 13.42
N ASN A 360 15.16 -25.33 12.66
CA ASN A 360 16.21 -26.32 12.80
C ASN A 360 17.49 -25.72 12.24
N PHE A 361 18.08 -24.79 12.99
CA PHE A 361 19.31 -24.09 12.67
C PHE A 361 20.40 -25.09 12.29
N VAL A 362 20.46 -26.24 12.98
CA VAL A 362 21.38 -27.35 12.67
C VAL A 362 21.15 -27.95 11.28
N TYR A 363 19.91 -28.07 10.84
CA TYR A 363 19.56 -28.60 9.52
C TYR A 363 19.92 -27.60 8.41
N GLU A 364 19.60 -26.32 8.61
CA GLU A 364 19.96 -25.27 7.64
C GLU A 364 21.48 -25.06 7.57
N LEU A 365 22.19 -25.05 8.72
CA LEU A 365 23.64 -25.02 8.76
C LEU A 365 24.23 -26.25 8.03
N GLY A 366 23.66 -27.43 8.28
CA GLY A 366 24.04 -28.67 7.62
C GLY A 366 23.87 -28.61 6.11
N GLN A 367 22.75 -28.08 5.61
CA GLN A 367 22.52 -27.87 4.18
C GLN A 367 23.48 -26.83 3.58
N ALA A 368 23.75 -25.74 4.30
CA ALA A 368 24.70 -24.72 3.87
C ALA A 368 26.13 -25.30 3.75
N PHE A 369 26.59 -26.06 4.75
CA PHE A 369 27.90 -26.73 4.70
C PHE A 369 27.96 -27.79 3.59
N ALA A 370 26.92 -28.58 3.40
CA ALA A 370 26.85 -29.56 2.31
C ALA A 370 26.95 -28.88 0.94
N THR A 371 26.24 -27.76 0.76
CA THR A 371 26.27 -26.98 -0.49
C THR A 371 27.66 -26.39 -0.75
N ILE A 372 28.28 -25.78 0.27
CA ILE A 372 29.65 -25.24 0.16
C ILE A 372 30.64 -26.35 -0.18
N ALA A 373 30.52 -27.53 0.44
CA ALA A 373 31.40 -28.67 0.17
C ALA A 373 31.26 -29.17 -1.27
N ILE A 374 30.03 -29.30 -1.78
CA ILE A 374 29.75 -29.73 -3.16
C ILE A 374 30.32 -28.72 -4.16
N VAL A 375 30.07 -27.43 -3.95
CA VAL A 375 30.58 -26.36 -4.83
C VAL A 375 32.10 -26.31 -4.81
N SER A 376 32.72 -26.40 -3.63
CA SER A 376 34.17 -26.40 -3.48
C SER A 376 34.81 -27.62 -4.16
N LEU A 377 34.19 -28.80 -4.04
CA LEU A 377 34.65 -30.02 -4.72
C LEU A 377 34.52 -29.89 -6.24
N GLY A 378 33.45 -29.28 -6.74
CA GLY A 378 33.27 -29.00 -8.17
C GLY A 378 34.34 -28.06 -8.74
N ILE A 379 34.68 -26.99 -8.00
CA ILE A 379 35.75 -26.05 -8.37
C ILE A 379 37.13 -26.75 -8.31
N TRP A 380 37.36 -27.57 -7.30
CA TRP A 380 38.62 -28.31 -7.19
C TRP A 380 38.78 -29.31 -8.34
N MET A 381 37.74 -30.11 -8.64
CA MET A 381 37.74 -31.07 -9.74
C MET A 381 37.99 -30.39 -11.10
N SER A 382 37.37 -29.23 -11.35
CA SER A 382 37.60 -28.49 -12.60
C SER A 382 38.99 -27.86 -12.69
N SER A 383 39.65 -27.59 -11.56
CA SER A 383 41.03 -27.10 -11.52
C SER A 383 42.09 -28.19 -11.78
N GLN A 384 41.76 -29.47 -11.54
CA GLN A 384 42.70 -30.60 -11.72
C GLN A 384 42.70 -31.17 -13.14
N PHE A 385 41.68 -30.87 -13.95
CA PHE A 385 41.56 -31.33 -15.33
C PHE A 385 41.25 -30.14 -16.26
N PRO A 386 42.26 -29.33 -16.62
CA PRO A 386 42.10 -28.34 -17.67
C PRO A 386 41.87 -29.08 -19.00
N PHE A 387 40.76 -28.77 -19.66
CA PHE A 387 40.48 -29.18 -21.05
C PHE A 387 41.48 -28.58 -22.03
#